data_AF-A0A7G9Y3C1-F1
#
_entry.id   AF-A0A7G9Y3C1-F1
#
_cell.length_a   1.000
_cell.length_b   1.000
_cell.length_c   1.000
_cell.angle_alpha   90.00
_cell.angle_beta   90.00
_cell.angle_gamma   90.00
#
_symmetry.space_group_name_H-M   'P 1'
#
loop_
_entity.id
_entity.type
_entity.pdbx_description
1 polymer ?
#
loop_
_entity_poly.entity_id
_entity_poly.type
_entity_poly.pdbx_seq_one_letter_code
_entity_poly.pdbx_strand_id
1 'polypeptide(L)' 'MAEKEKLSKEEKAAQNAVIKEIMAEFGLEGVTKKRLIRFIGNNENWDKRMIGYRLKRALIAETYAAKHH' A
#
# COMPACT_ATOMS: atom_id res chain seq x y z
N MET A 1 15.32 -1.37 -21.67
CA MET A 1 15.67 -2.22 -20.51
C MET A 1 15.29 -1.43 -19.27
N ALA A 2 14.20 -1.78 -18.60
CA ALA A 2 13.70 -0.99 -17.46
C ALA A 2 14.61 -1.20 -16.25
N GLU A 3 15.34 -0.15 -15.90
CA GLU A 3 16.08 -0.03 -14.65
C GLU A 3 15.06 -0.18 -13.51
N LYS A 4 15.02 -1.36 -12.88
CA LYS A 4 14.30 -1.52 -11.63
C LYS A 4 15.05 -0.72 -10.59
N GLU A 5 14.65 0.53 -10.38
CA GLU A 5 15.05 1.34 -9.22
C GLU A 5 14.94 0.46 -7.97
N LYS A 6 16.10 0.04 -7.47
CA LYS A 6 16.16 -0.67 -6.20
C LYS A 6 15.94 0.39 -5.13
N LEU A 7 14.71 0.49 -4.64
CA LEU A 7 14.37 1.24 -3.44
C LEU A 7 15.47 1.07 -2.38
N SER A 8 15.90 2.20 -1.82
CA SER A 8 16.90 2.27 -0.77
C SER A 8 16.45 1.44 0.44
N LYS A 9 17.41 1.07 1.29
CA LYS A 9 17.12 0.27 2.48
C LYS A 9 16.17 1.02 3.43
N GLU A 10 16.28 2.34 3.47
CA GLU A 10 15.46 3.25 4.27
C GLU A 10 14.05 3.38 3.70
N GLU A 11 13.91 3.53 2.38
CA GLU A 11 12.60 3.60 1.73
C GLU A 11 11.81 2.30 1.90
N LYS A 12 12.49 1.14 1.82
CA LYS A 12 11.87 -0.15 2.11
C LYS A 12 11.45 -0.28 3.57
N ALA A 13 12.21 0.27 4.50
CA ALA A 13 11.88 0.27 5.91
C ALA A 13 10.63 1.12 6.18
N ALA A 14 10.58 2.33 5.61
CA ALA A 14 9.41 3.21 5.67
C ALA A 14 8.16 2.55 5.06
N GLN A 15 8.27 1.98 3.86
CA GLN A 15 7.16 1.22 3.25
C GLN A 15 6.70 0.05 4.12
N ASN A 16 7.62 -0.67 4.76
CA ASN A 16 7.27 -1.77 5.65
C ASN A 16 6.59 -1.30 6.94
N ALA A 17 6.92 -0.12 7.46
CA ALA A 17 6.25 0.47 8.61
C ALA A 17 4.80 0.84 8.27
N VAL A 18 4.59 1.56 7.18
CA VAL A 18 3.25 1.91 6.68
C VAL A 18 2.40 0.67 6.42
N ILE A 19 2.97 -0.37 5.80
CA ILE A 19 2.25 -1.64 5.59
C ILE A 19 1.85 -2.28 6.92
N LYS A 20 2.69 -2.22 7.96
CA LYS A 20 2.33 -2.76 9.29
C LYS A 20 1.18 -1.98 9.93
N GLU A 21 1.17 -0.66 9.81
CA GLU A 21 0.08 0.20 10.31
C GLU A 21 -1.24 -0.13 9.62
N ILE A 22 -1.24 -0.18 8.29
CA ILE A 22 -2.42 -0.58 7.51
C ILE A 22 -2.91 -1.98 7.92
N MET A 23 -1.98 -2.92 8.14
CA MET A 23 -2.34 -4.25 8.59
C MET A 23 -2.94 -4.24 10.01
N ALA A 24 -2.47 -3.38 10.92
CA ALA A 24 -3.07 -3.21 12.23
C ALA A 24 -4.50 -2.64 12.15
N GLU A 25 -4.73 -1.62 11.32
CA GLU A 25 -6.06 -1.02 11.12
C GLU A 25 -7.12 -2.03 10.66
N PHE A 26 -6.72 -3.01 9.85
CA PHE A 26 -7.60 -4.07 9.37
C PHE A 26 -7.66 -5.31 10.29
N GLY A 27 -7.03 -5.28 11.47
CA GLY A 27 -6.95 -6.43 12.39
C GLY A 27 -6.13 -7.59 11.83
N LEU A 28 -5.21 -7.29 10.92
CA LEU A 28 -4.32 -8.21 10.20
C LEU A 28 -2.88 -8.13 10.75
N GLU A 29 -2.71 -7.90 12.05
CA GLU A 29 -1.39 -7.87 12.66
C GLU A 29 -0.67 -9.22 12.52
N GLY A 30 0.62 -9.18 12.19
CA GLY A 30 1.48 -10.38 12.09
C GLY A 30 1.19 -11.28 10.88
N VAL A 31 0.19 -11.01 10.04
CA VAL A 31 -0.02 -11.78 8.81
C VAL A 31 0.89 -11.33 7.66
N THR A 32 0.94 -12.13 6.61
CA THR A 32 1.77 -11.83 5.43
C THR A 32 1.11 -10.77 4.54
N LYS A 33 1.92 -10.00 3.81
CA LYS A 33 1.44 -9.04 2.79
C LYS A 33 0.47 -9.68 1.78
N LYS A 34 0.65 -10.98 1.48
CA LYS A 34 -0.26 -11.75 0.61
C LYS A 34 -1.68 -11.85 1.19
N ARG A 35 -1.82 -11.96 2.52
CA ARG A 35 -3.13 -11.96 3.19
C ARG A 35 -3.79 -10.58 3.15
N LEU A 36 -3.03 -9.49 3.26
CA LEU A 36 -3.55 -8.13 3.05
C LEU A 36 -4.11 -7.97 1.62
N ILE A 37 -3.36 -8.39 0.60
CA ILE A 37 -3.84 -8.31 -0.80
C ILE A 37 -5.12 -9.12 -0.99
N ARG A 38 -5.20 -10.33 -0.41
CA ARG A 38 -6.41 -11.16 -0.48
C ARG A 38 -7.59 -10.54 0.26
N PHE A 39 -7.35 -9.91 1.41
CA PHE A 39 -8.38 -9.19 2.17
C PHE A 39 -8.96 -8.03 1.35
N ILE A 40 -8.10 -7.19 0.78
CA ILE A 40 -8.50 -6.09 -0.11
C ILE A 40 -9.27 -6.64 -1.31
N GLY A 41 -8.74 -7.68 -1.97
CA GLY A 41 -9.40 -8.34 -3.10
C GLY A 41 -10.78 -8.87 -2.74
N ASN A 42 -10.95 -9.52 -1.59
CA ASN A 42 -12.24 -10.06 -1.17
C ASN A 42 -13.26 -8.96 -0.84
N ASN A 43 -12.84 -7.88 -0.17
CA ASN A 43 -13.73 -6.75 0.15
C ASN A 43 -14.16 -5.97 -1.11
N GLU A 44 -13.30 -5.91 -2.12
CA GLU A 44 -13.55 -5.21 -3.39
C GLU A 44 -13.98 -6.16 -4.52
N ASN A 45 -14.35 -7.41 -4.19
CA ASN A 45 -14.76 -8.46 -5.12
C ASN A 45 -13.81 -8.65 -6.34
N TRP A 46 -12.51 -8.46 -6.11
CA TRP A 46 -11.45 -8.53 -7.12
C TRP A 46 -11.66 -7.58 -8.31
N ASP A 47 -12.44 -6.51 -8.14
CA ASP A 47 -12.58 -5.47 -9.16
C ASP A 47 -11.26 -4.70 -9.31
N LYS A 48 -10.49 -5.09 -10.32
CA LYS A 48 -9.20 -4.50 -10.66
C LYS A 48 -9.28 -2.99 -10.88
N ARG A 49 -10.39 -2.47 -11.44
CA ARG A 49 -10.56 -1.03 -11.68
C ARG A 49 -10.76 -0.30 -10.36
N MET A 50 -11.58 -0.85 -9.46
CA MET A 50 -11.87 -0.25 -8.16
C MET A 50 -10.65 -0.26 -7.23
N ILE A 51 -9.96 -1.39 -7.14
CA ILE A 51 -8.70 -1.53 -6.39
C ILE A 51 -7.65 -0.53 -6.91
N GLY A 52 -7.47 -0.49 -8.24
CA GLY A 52 -6.52 0.45 -8.87
C GLY A 52 -6.88 1.92 -8.65
N TYR A 53 -8.16 2.27 -8.70
CA TYR A 53 -8.64 3.63 -8.45
C TYR A 53 -8.35 4.08 -7.01
N ARG A 54 -8.68 3.25 -6.01
CA ARG A 54 -8.46 3.57 -4.58
C ARG A 54 -6.98 3.73 -4.26
N LEU A 55 -6.13 2.82 -4.75
CA LEU A 55 -4.68 2.90 -4.55
C LEU A 55 -4.08 4.19 -5.13
N LYS A 56 -4.49 4.58 -6.36
CA LYS A 56 -4.03 5.84 -6.97
C LYS A 56 -4.49 7.06 -6.18
N ARG A 57 -5.74 7.05 -5.68
CA ARG A 57 -6.28 8.16 -4.90
C ARG A 57 -5.53 8.36 -3.58
N ALA A 58 -5.19 7.27 -2.89
CA ALA A 58 -4.38 7.30 -1.67
C ALA A 58 -3.01 7.91 -1.92
N LEU A 59 -2.31 7.46 -2.98
CA LEU A 59 -1.01 8.01 -3.39
C LEU A 59 -1.08 9.53 -3.68
N ILE A 60 -2.15 9.97 -4.36
CA ILE A 60 -2.35 11.41 -4.64
C ILE A 60 -2.58 12.19 -3.34
N ALA A 61 -3.36 11.65 -2.40
CA ALA A 61 -3.60 12.31 -1.11
C ALA A 61 -2.31 12.43 -0.29
N GLU A 62 -1.50 11.37 -0.22
CA GLU A 62 -0.20 11.37 0.47
C GLU A 62 0.76 12.39 -0.15
N THR A 63 0.88 12.39 -1.48
CA THR A 63 1.76 13.33 -2.20
C THR A 63 1.28 14.79 -2.10
N TYR A 64 -0.02 15.02 -1.99
CA TYR A 64 -0.57 16.35 -1.72
C TYR A 64 -0.26 16.79 -0.29
N ALA A 65 -0.52 15.94 0.70
CA ALA A 65 -0.22 16.23 2.11
C ALA A 65 1.27 16.53 2.34
N ALA A 66 2.17 15.76 1.72
CA ALA A 66 3.62 15.97 1.81
C ALA A 66 4.11 17.27 1.15
N LYS A 67 3.37 17.83 0.17
CA LYS A 67 3.73 19.07 -0.52
C LYS A 67 3.15 20.33 0.13
N HIS A 68 2.09 20.18 0.91
CA HIS A 68 1.35 21.29 1.52
C HIS A 68 1.51 21.35 3.04
N HIS A 69 2.51 20.64 3.58
CA HIS A 69 2.93 20.71 4.98
C HIS A 69 4.24 21.47 5.16
#